data_AF-D9SP14-F1
#
_entry.id   AF-D9SP14-F1
#
_cell.length_a   1.000
_cell.length_b   1.000
_cell.length_c   1.000
_cell.angle_alpha   90.00
_cell.angle_beta   90.00
_cell.angle_gamma   90.00
#
_symmetry.space_group_name_H-M   'P 1'
#
loop_
_entity.id
_entity.type
_entity.pdbx_description
1 polymer ?
#
loop_
_entity_poly.entity_id
_entity_poly.type
_entity_poly.pdbx_seq_one_letter_code
_entity_poly.pdbx_strand_id
1 'polypeptide(L)'
;MLTDNKILGTNSNNTVNLGSESMLSSDVNDNHILNGTLGDDILGGGSGDDILDGGFGNDILEGGLGSDTYIFQKGYGEDIIGNYTLGNNDLDVDTLRMIGIREEEVKAVRNGQNLILAVDGTNDKVTIWNYFDYESVDRTFAVNRIGFEGNVVWDVQAIQEITSNTVLGTNYQLILEKSV
;
A
#
# COMPACT_ATOMS: atom_id res chain seq x y z
N MET A 1 -18.02 17.25 23.27
CA MET A 1 -16.99 16.65 24.13
C MET A 1 -16.70 15.29 23.55
N LEU A 2 -15.44 15.06 23.16
CA LEU A 2 -14.97 13.87 22.47
C LEU A 2 -15.31 12.61 23.26
N THR A 3 -15.82 11.58 22.60
CA THR A 3 -15.83 10.22 23.14
C THR A 3 -14.84 9.41 22.34
N ASP A 4 -13.72 9.10 23.01
CA ASP A 4 -12.58 8.29 22.60
C ASP A 4 -12.93 7.14 21.63
N ASN A 5 -12.60 7.31 20.34
CA ASN A 5 -12.49 6.23 19.35
C ASN A 5 -11.17 5.47 19.57
N LYS A 6 -11.02 4.82 20.73
CA LYS A 6 -9.95 3.84 20.96
C LYS A 6 -10.57 2.47 21.11
N ILE A 7 -10.83 1.80 19.99
CA ILE A 7 -11.12 0.37 20.02
C ILE A 7 -9.78 -0.32 20.29
N LEU A 8 -9.68 -1.01 21.41
CA LEU A 8 -8.56 -1.91 21.72
C LEU A 8 -9.00 -3.30 21.26
N GLY A 9 -8.37 -3.83 20.20
CA GLY A 9 -8.65 -5.17 19.69
C GLY A 9 -8.49 -6.22 20.79
N THR A 10 -9.57 -6.93 21.10
CA THR A 10 -9.52 -8.09 22.00
C THR A 10 -9.27 -9.34 21.19
N ASN A 11 -8.25 -10.07 21.61
CA ASN A 11 -7.75 -11.39 21.21
C ASN A 11 -8.74 -12.25 20.43
N SER A 12 -8.28 -12.82 19.30
CA SER A 12 -8.95 -13.71 18.32
C SER A 12 -9.43 -12.99 17.06
N ASN A 13 -8.68 -13.14 15.95
CA ASN A 13 -9.06 -12.95 14.54
C ASN A 13 -10.31 -12.08 14.31
N ASN A 14 -10.28 -10.82 14.75
CA ASN A 14 -11.47 -10.01 14.89
C ASN A 14 -11.64 -9.11 13.65
N THR A 15 -12.84 -9.09 13.09
CA THR A 15 -13.24 -8.05 12.14
C THR A 15 -13.57 -6.80 12.95
N VAL A 16 -12.71 -5.79 12.90
CA VAL A 16 -12.98 -4.50 13.55
C VAL A 16 -13.59 -3.56 12.51
N ASN A 17 -14.90 -3.34 12.62
CA ASN A 17 -15.60 -2.35 11.81
C ASN A 17 -15.59 -1.03 12.59
N LEU A 18 -14.86 -0.06 12.07
CA LEU A 18 -14.66 1.23 12.68
C LEU A 18 -15.64 2.23 12.08
N GLY A 19 -16.29 3.03 12.93
CA GLY A 19 -17.10 4.15 12.44
C GLY A 19 -16.19 5.30 12.00
N SER A 20 -16.76 6.27 11.26
CA SER A 20 -16.03 7.42 10.73
C SER A 20 -15.11 8.09 11.77
N GLU A 21 -13.82 8.22 11.45
CA GLU A 21 -12.76 8.85 12.23
C GLU A 21 -12.17 7.99 13.37
N SER A 22 -11.77 6.75 13.09
CA SER A 22 -11.25 5.83 14.10
C SER A 22 -9.73 5.59 14.01
N MET A 23 -9.10 5.38 15.18
CA MET A 23 -7.71 4.91 15.29
C MET A 23 -7.67 3.53 15.96
N LEU A 24 -7.01 2.56 15.34
CA LEU A 24 -6.70 1.25 15.92
C LEU A 24 -5.18 0.99 15.89
N SER A 25 -4.63 0.47 16.97
CA SER A 25 -3.27 -0.06 17.07
C SER A 25 -3.33 -1.29 17.98
N SER A 26 -2.92 -2.45 17.47
CA SER A 26 -2.88 -3.71 18.22
C SER A 26 -1.44 -4.06 18.60
N ASP A 27 -1.22 -4.48 19.86
CA ASP A 27 0.10 -4.85 20.42
C ASP A 27 0.26 -6.39 20.54
N VAL A 28 -0.50 -7.18 19.78
CA VAL A 28 -0.49 -8.66 19.86
C VAL A 28 -0.22 -9.27 18.49
N ASN A 29 0.50 -10.40 18.42
CA ASN A 29 0.81 -11.15 17.20
C ASN A 29 -0.43 -11.89 16.63
N ASP A 30 -1.52 -11.18 16.41
CA ASP A 30 -2.79 -11.72 15.91
C ASP A 30 -3.06 -11.16 14.50
N ASN A 31 -3.70 -11.94 13.64
CA ASN A 31 -4.11 -11.47 12.31
C ASN A 31 -5.46 -10.74 12.40
N HIS A 32 -5.56 -9.55 11.84
CA HIS A 32 -6.75 -8.70 11.87
C HIS A 32 -7.39 -8.51 10.51
N ILE A 33 -8.69 -8.20 10.52
CA ILE A 33 -9.40 -7.65 9.35
C ILE A 33 -9.98 -6.31 9.79
N LEU A 34 -9.42 -5.22 9.27
CA LEU A 34 -9.74 -3.85 9.64
C LEU A 34 -10.52 -3.19 8.51
N ASN A 35 -11.66 -2.58 8.83
CA ASN A 35 -12.49 -1.85 7.87
C ASN A 35 -12.88 -0.47 8.42
N GLY A 36 -12.46 0.61 7.75
CA GLY A 36 -12.76 2.01 8.11
C GLY A 36 -14.13 2.51 7.61
N THR A 37 -14.65 1.90 6.55
CA THR A 37 -15.97 2.17 5.94
C THR A 37 -16.12 3.52 5.24
N LEU A 38 -16.47 4.59 5.96
CA LEU A 38 -16.75 5.92 5.42
C LEU A 38 -16.04 6.95 6.30
N GLY A 39 -15.43 7.95 5.66
CA GLY A 39 -14.70 9.02 6.34
C GLY A 39 -13.20 8.79 6.27
N ASP A 40 -12.43 9.73 6.80
CA ASP A 40 -10.97 9.66 6.82
C ASP A 40 -10.53 8.89 8.07
N ASP A 41 -9.92 7.72 7.90
CA ASP A 41 -9.55 6.80 8.98
C ASP A 41 -8.04 6.56 9.09
N ILE A 42 -7.61 6.10 10.28
CA ILE A 42 -6.23 5.67 10.53
C ILE A 42 -6.24 4.24 11.05
N LEU A 43 -5.82 3.29 10.23
CA LEU A 43 -5.83 1.86 10.54
C LEU A 43 -4.41 1.36 10.80
N GLY A 44 -4.17 0.78 11.98
CA GLY A 44 -2.93 0.12 12.34
C GLY A 44 -3.16 -1.37 12.62
N GLY A 45 -2.55 -2.25 11.82
CA GLY A 45 -2.63 -3.71 11.95
C GLY A 45 -1.89 -4.22 13.20
N GLY A 46 -0.64 -3.82 13.35
CA GLY A 46 0.19 -4.17 14.50
C GLY A 46 1.18 -5.28 14.15
N SER A 47 1.10 -6.42 14.83
CA SER A 47 1.87 -7.61 14.48
C SER A 47 0.92 -8.69 14.00
N GLY A 48 1.29 -9.45 12.97
CA GLY A 48 0.45 -10.49 12.37
C GLY A 48 0.31 -10.26 10.87
N ASP A 49 -0.40 -11.17 10.19
CA ASP A 49 -0.74 -10.96 8.78
C ASP A 49 -2.11 -10.27 8.71
N ASP A 50 -2.11 -8.95 8.57
CA ASP A 50 -3.33 -8.14 8.67
C ASP A 50 -3.96 -7.84 7.30
N ILE A 51 -5.28 -7.61 7.28
CA ILE A 51 -6.02 -7.11 6.13
C ILE A 51 -6.61 -5.75 6.47
N LEU A 52 -6.22 -4.72 5.72
CA LEU A 52 -6.62 -3.33 5.95
C LEU A 52 -7.42 -2.79 4.75
N ASP A 53 -8.66 -2.37 5.01
CA ASP A 53 -9.59 -1.77 4.04
C ASP A 53 -10.04 -0.41 4.59
N GLY A 54 -9.46 0.68 4.09
CA GLY A 54 -9.82 2.05 4.52
C GLY A 54 -11.29 2.36 4.24
N GLY A 55 -11.75 2.01 3.04
CA GLY A 55 -13.11 2.29 2.61
C GLY A 55 -13.16 3.59 1.81
N PHE A 56 -14.24 4.36 1.96
CA PHE A 56 -14.37 5.65 1.30
C PHE A 56 -13.81 6.76 2.18
N GLY A 57 -12.85 7.54 1.70
CA GLY A 57 -12.27 8.63 2.48
C GLY A 57 -10.89 8.99 1.97
N ASN A 58 -10.07 9.60 2.81
CA ASN A 58 -8.64 9.62 2.60
C ASN A 58 -7.98 8.97 3.81
N ASP A 59 -7.54 7.73 3.65
CA ASP A 59 -7.16 6.90 4.78
C ASP A 59 -5.65 6.78 4.96
N ILE A 60 -5.23 6.50 6.19
CA ILE A 60 -3.84 6.15 6.52
C ILE A 60 -3.83 4.69 7.00
N LEU A 61 -3.13 3.83 6.28
CA LEU A 61 -3.06 2.39 6.54
C LEU A 61 -1.62 1.99 6.89
N GLU A 62 -1.42 1.45 8.08
CA GLU A 62 -0.15 0.94 8.58
C GLU A 62 -0.33 -0.55 8.93
N GLY A 63 0.21 -1.45 8.11
CA GLY A 63 0.11 -2.90 8.35
C GLY A 63 0.88 -3.30 9.60
N GLY A 64 2.18 -3.02 9.61
CA GLY A 64 3.05 -3.28 10.76
C GLY A 64 3.98 -4.47 10.48
N LEU A 65 4.10 -5.40 11.43
CA LEU A 65 4.96 -6.58 11.29
C LEU A 65 4.17 -7.77 10.77
N GLY A 66 4.65 -8.42 9.72
CA GLY A 66 4.03 -9.62 9.15
C GLY A 66 3.80 -9.44 7.66
N SER A 67 2.98 -10.31 7.06
CA SER A 67 2.59 -10.18 5.65
C SER A 67 1.22 -9.52 5.53
N ASP A 68 1.21 -8.22 5.28
CA ASP A 68 -0.02 -7.44 5.31
C ASP A 68 -0.68 -7.32 3.93
N THR A 69 -2.00 -7.19 3.92
CA THR A 69 -2.81 -6.98 2.72
C THR A 69 -3.62 -5.69 2.83
N TYR A 70 -3.31 -4.73 1.96
CA TYR A 70 -4.05 -3.48 1.83
C TYR A 70 -5.07 -3.60 0.69
N ILE A 71 -6.31 -3.19 0.91
CA ILE A 71 -7.39 -3.23 -0.07
C ILE A 71 -7.66 -1.83 -0.61
N PHE A 72 -7.77 -1.71 -1.93
CA PHE A 72 -8.16 -0.46 -2.59
C PHE A 72 -9.18 -0.71 -3.71
N GLN A 73 -10.17 0.15 -3.83
CA GLN A 73 -11.23 0.10 -4.84
C GLN A 73 -11.48 1.49 -5.46
N LYS A 74 -12.20 1.54 -6.59
CA LYS A 74 -12.63 2.82 -7.17
C LYS A 74 -13.61 3.53 -6.23
N GLY A 75 -13.43 4.84 -6.11
CA GLY A 75 -14.17 5.71 -5.21
C GLY A 75 -13.64 5.75 -3.79
N TYR A 76 -12.56 5.01 -3.47
CA TYR A 76 -11.98 5.01 -2.13
C TYR A 76 -11.29 6.32 -1.77
N GLY A 77 -10.90 7.14 -2.75
CA GLY A 77 -10.28 8.44 -2.49
C GLY A 77 -8.75 8.38 -2.49
N GLU A 78 -8.12 9.15 -1.61
CA GLU A 78 -6.67 9.38 -1.61
C GLU A 78 -5.97 8.78 -0.39
N ASP A 79 -5.57 7.52 -0.49
CA ASP A 79 -5.01 6.77 0.63
C ASP A 79 -3.49 6.85 0.72
N ILE A 80 -2.98 6.69 1.95
CA ILE A 80 -1.56 6.58 2.27
C ILE A 80 -1.31 5.23 2.94
N ILE A 81 -0.37 4.47 2.39
CA ILE A 81 0.14 3.24 3.01
C ILE A 81 1.51 3.52 3.60
N GLY A 82 1.62 3.33 4.91
CA GLY A 82 2.86 3.26 5.66
C GLY A 82 3.27 1.81 5.86
N ASN A 83 4.02 1.24 4.90
CA ASN A 83 4.54 -0.12 5.02
C ASN A 83 5.88 -0.13 5.76
N TYR A 84 6.14 -1.13 6.60
CA TYR A 84 7.42 -1.27 7.28
C TYR A 84 7.71 -2.72 7.66
N THR A 85 8.62 -3.35 6.92
CA THR A 85 9.10 -4.70 7.24
C THR A 85 10.42 -4.62 8.03
N LEU A 86 10.51 -5.38 9.12
CA LEU A 86 11.71 -5.50 9.97
C LEU A 86 12.53 -6.75 9.67
N GLY A 87 13.83 -6.55 9.47
CA GLY A 87 14.76 -7.61 9.16
C GLY A 87 14.58 -8.09 7.73
N ASN A 88 15.68 -8.50 7.12
CA ASN A 88 15.78 -9.01 5.75
C ASN A 88 15.26 -10.45 5.68
N ASN A 89 14.30 -10.80 6.53
CA ASN A 89 13.64 -12.09 6.46
C ASN A 89 12.69 -12.02 5.27
N ASP A 90 13.17 -12.57 4.15
CA ASP A 90 12.54 -12.65 2.82
C ASP A 90 11.25 -13.49 2.80
N LEU A 91 10.59 -13.64 3.96
CA LEU A 91 9.36 -14.41 4.15
C LEU A 91 8.12 -13.52 4.22
N ASP A 92 8.27 -12.29 4.72
CA ASP A 92 7.14 -11.37 4.83
C ASP A 92 6.84 -10.75 3.45
N VAL A 93 5.58 -10.82 3.02
CA VAL A 93 5.14 -10.38 1.70
C VAL A 93 3.91 -9.49 1.84
N ASP A 94 4.14 -8.19 1.80
CA ASP A 94 3.11 -7.18 1.79
C ASP A 94 2.49 -7.04 0.41
N THR A 95 1.16 -6.95 0.36
CA THR A 95 0.39 -6.91 -0.88
C THR A 95 -0.63 -5.78 -0.88
N LEU A 96 -0.63 -4.95 -1.93
CA LEU A 96 -1.75 -4.07 -2.26
C LEU A 96 -2.67 -4.76 -3.26
N ARG A 97 -3.95 -4.91 -2.94
CA ARG A 97 -4.98 -5.51 -3.80
C ARG A 97 -5.90 -4.42 -4.34
N MET A 98 -5.76 -4.17 -5.64
CA MET A 98 -6.60 -3.27 -6.41
C MET A 98 -7.84 -4.05 -6.91
N ILE A 99 -8.95 -3.99 -6.16
CA ILE A 99 -10.15 -4.77 -6.42
C ILE A 99 -11.03 -4.07 -7.47
N GLY A 100 -11.39 -4.78 -8.55
CA GLY A 100 -12.19 -4.22 -9.65
C GLY A 100 -11.47 -3.13 -10.47
N ILE A 101 -10.14 -3.06 -10.36
CA ILE A 101 -9.27 -2.15 -11.10
C ILE A 101 -8.31 -3.00 -11.92
N ARG A 102 -8.27 -2.78 -13.23
CA ARG A 102 -7.32 -3.44 -14.13
C ARG A 102 -6.00 -2.69 -14.16
N GLU A 103 -4.93 -3.40 -14.50
CA GLU A 103 -3.56 -2.85 -14.52
C GLU A 103 -3.43 -1.65 -15.46
N GLU A 104 -4.06 -1.70 -16.64
CA GLU A 104 -4.02 -0.62 -17.62
C GLU A 104 -4.79 0.65 -17.18
N GLU A 105 -5.56 0.57 -16.09
CA GLU A 105 -6.26 1.71 -15.49
C GLU A 105 -5.39 2.44 -14.47
N VAL A 106 -4.17 1.98 -14.19
CA VAL A 106 -3.32 2.55 -13.14
C VAL A 106 -2.03 3.12 -13.70
N LYS A 107 -1.74 4.36 -13.32
CA LYS A 107 -0.44 5.01 -13.55
C LYS A 107 0.40 4.99 -12.29
N ALA A 108 1.56 4.33 -12.38
CA ALA A 108 2.57 4.37 -11.33
C ALA A 108 3.55 5.52 -11.55
N VAL A 109 3.74 6.35 -10.53
CA VAL A 109 4.65 7.50 -10.55
C VAL A 109 5.52 7.46 -9.31
N ARG A 110 6.84 7.62 -9.51
CA ARG A 110 7.75 7.89 -8.40
C ARG A 110 7.76 9.39 -8.09
N ASN A 111 7.48 9.75 -6.85
CA ASN A 111 7.58 11.12 -6.34
C ASN A 111 8.53 11.16 -5.13
N GLY A 112 9.78 11.54 -5.36
CA GLY A 112 10.83 11.42 -4.35
C GLY A 112 11.07 9.95 -3.97
N GLN A 113 10.84 9.61 -2.70
CA GLN A 113 10.90 8.23 -2.19
C GLN A 113 9.55 7.50 -2.24
N ASN A 114 8.47 8.19 -2.59
CA ASN A 114 7.13 7.61 -2.57
C ASN A 114 6.79 6.98 -3.92
N LEU A 115 6.02 5.90 -3.87
CA LEU A 115 5.31 5.35 -5.02
C LEU A 115 3.87 5.86 -4.98
N ILE A 116 3.40 6.45 -6.08
CA ILE A 116 2.01 6.89 -6.24
C ILE A 116 1.37 6.04 -7.33
N LEU A 117 0.21 5.48 -7.05
CA LEU A 117 -0.62 4.71 -7.96
C LEU A 117 -1.91 5.49 -8.17
N ALA A 118 -2.08 6.11 -9.33
CA ALA A 118 -3.27 6.89 -9.67
C ALA A 118 -4.19 6.11 -10.61
N VAL A 119 -5.49 6.09 -10.34
CA VAL A 119 -6.49 5.40 -11.18
C VAL A 119 -7.04 6.36 -12.24
N ASP A 120 -6.85 6.01 -13.51
CA ASP A 120 -7.20 6.84 -14.66
C ASP A 120 -8.69 7.17 -14.71
N GLY A 121 -9.00 8.45 -14.96
CA GLY A 121 -10.37 8.94 -15.04
C GLY A 121 -11.04 9.20 -13.68
N THR A 122 -10.30 9.10 -12.57
CA THR A 122 -10.77 9.36 -11.20
C THR A 122 -9.81 10.30 -10.46
N ASN A 123 -10.15 10.67 -9.22
CA ASN A 123 -9.20 11.27 -8.27
C ASN A 123 -8.58 10.22 -7.33
N ASP A 124 -8.93 8.94 -7.50
CA ASP A 124 -8.51 7.88 -6.61
C ASP A 124 -7.01 7.64 -6.75
N LYS A 125 -6.29 7.61 -5.62
CA LYS A 125 -4.86 7.33 -5.60
C LYS A 125 -4.43 6.63 -4.32
N VAL A 126 -3.43 5.78 -4.43
CA VAL A 126 -2.71 5.20 -3.29
C VAL A 126 -1.28 5.71 -3.30
N THR A 127 -0.83 6.28 -2.19
CA THR A 127 0.57 6.66 -1.98
C THR A 127 1.22 5.68 -1.01
N ILE A 128 2.19 4.91 -1.49
CA ILE A 128 3.03 4.08 -0.61
C ILE A 128 4.24 4.92 -0.20
N TRP A 129 4.27 5.28 1.08
CA TRP A 129 5.26 6.18 1.64
C TRP A 129 6.63 5.51 1.71
N ASN A 130 7.69 6.23 1.32
CA ASN A 130 9.08 5.75 1.33
C ASN A 130 9.35 4.44 0.57
N TYR A 131 8.47 4.02 -0.36
CA TYR A 131 8.63 2.80 -1.16
C TYR A 131 10.05 2.58 -1.73
N PHE A 132 10.71 3.65 -2.17
CA PHE A 132 12.05 3.61 -2.78
C PHE A 132 13.20 3.89 -1.80
N ASP A 133 12.94 3.93 -0.49
CA ASP A 133 13.96 4.03 0.54
C ASP A 133 14.57 2.64 0.80
N TYR A 134 15.78 2.45 0.29
CA TYR A 134 16.59 1.23 0.45
C TYR A 134 17.79 1.47 1.37
N GLU A 135 17.80 2.53 2.19
CA GLU A 135 19.00 2.96 2.93
C GLU A 135 19.34 2.06 4.12
N SER A 136 18.49 1.09 4.47
CA SER A 136 18.74 0.13 5.53
C SER A 136 18.84 -1.29 4.97
N VAL A 137 19.87 -2.03 5.39
CA VAL A 137 19.94 -3.47 5.12
C VAL A 137 18.85 -4.24 5.86
N ASP A 138 18.33 -3.71 6.97
CA ASP A 138 17.45 -4.42 7.90
C ASP A 138 16.00 -3.89 7.89
N ARG A 139 15.64 -3.07 6.89
CA ARG A 139 14.29 -2.51 6.76
C ARG A 139 13.96 -2.23 5.30
N THR A 140 12.73 -2.52 4.92
CA THR A 140 12.12 -2.03 3.67
C THR A 140 10.76 -1.38 3.96
N PHE A 141 10.40 -0.39 3.15
CA PHE A 141 9.07 0.23 3.12
C PHE A 141 8.30 -0.14 1.84
N ALA A 142 8.87 -1.01 1.02
CA ALA A 142 8.22 -1.47 -0.21
C ALA A 142 7.07 -2.42 0.13
N VAL A 143 5.93 -2.21 -0.50
CA VAL A 143 4.92 -3.26 -0.66
C VAL A 143 5.42 -4.22 -1.74
N ASN A 144 5.56 -5.51 -1.44
CA ASN A 144 6.22 -6.47 -2.33
C ASN A 144 5.44 -6.72 -3.62
N ARG A 145 4.10 -6.63 -3.57
CA ARG A 145 3.21 -6.97 -4.69
C ARG A 145 2.05 -5.98 -4.80
N ILE A 146 1.76 -5.55 -6.01
CA ILE A 146 0.51 -4.86 -6.35
C ILE A 146 -0.26 -5.77 -7.29
N GLY A 147 -1.43 -6.20 -6.87
CA GLY A 147 -2.22 -7.13 -7.64
C GLY A 147 -3.56 -6.54 -8.09
N PHE A 148 -3.89 -6.74 -9.35
CA PHE A 148 -5.04 -6.15 -10.05
C PHE A 148 -6.11 -7.19 -10.39
N GLU A 149 -7.23 -6.73 -10.96
CA GLU A 149 -8.24 -7.58 -11.59
C GLU A 149 -7.62 -8.46 -12.68
N GLY A 150 -8.13 -9.69 -12.85
CA GLY A 150 -7.64 -10.62 -13.87
C GLY A 150 -6.35 -11.36 -13.48
N ASN A 151 -5.95 -11.34 -12.20
CA ASN A 151 -4.75 -12.00 -11.65
C ASN A 151 -3.43 -11.42 -12.16
N VAL A 152 -3.43 -10.18 -12.66
CA VAL A 152 -2.20 -9.45 -12.98
C VAL A 152 -1.53 -8.98 -11.69
N VAL A 153 -0.20 -9.10 -11.61
CA VAL A 153 0.59 -8.71 -10.44
C VAL A 153 1.84 -7.97 -10.91
N TRP A 154 2.10 -6.80 -10.33
CA TRP A 154 3.41 -6.16 -10.34
C TRP A 154 4.18 -6.55 -9.08
N ASP A 155 5.38 -7.09 -9.25
CA ASP A 155 6.34 -7.27 -8.17
C ASP A 155 7.25 -6.06 -8.04
N VAL A 156 8.14 -6.07 -7.04
CA VAL A 156 9.09 -4.98 -6.80
C VAL A 156 9.92 -4.62 -8.04
N GLN A 157 10.36 -5.62 -8.81
CA GLN A 157 11.15 -5.39 -10.02
C GLN A 157 10.33 -4.66 -11.09
N ALA A 158 9.12 -5.15 -11.39
CA ALA A 158 8.22 -4.51 -12.34
C ALA A 158 7.91 -3.06 -11.94
N ILE A 159 7.65 -2.82 -10.65
CA ILE A 159 7.37 -1.47 -10.13
C ILE A 159 8.58 -0.55 -10.35
N GLN A 160 9.80 -1.03 -10.06
CA GLN A 160 11.02 -0.26 -10.30
C GLN A 160 11.22 0.04 -11.79
N GLU A 161 10.96 -0.90 -12.68
CA GLU A 161 11.07 -0.71 -14.14
C GLU A 161 10.05 0.31 -14.67
N ILE A 162 8.79 0.18 -14.29
CA ILE A 162 7.70 1.09 -14.68
C ILE A 162 8.00 2.53 -14.21
N THR A 163 8.40 2.68 -12.95
CA THR A 163 8.63 4.01 -12.36
C THR A 163 9.94 4.66 -12.79
N SER A 164 10.96 3.87 -13.15
CA SER A 164 12.21 4.40 -13.70
C SER A 164 12.05 4.94 -15.12
N ASN A 165 11.15 4.36 -15.92
CA ASN A 165 10.81 4.83 -17.27
C ASN A 165 9.86 6.04 -17.27
N THR A 166 9.29 6.38 -16.12
CA THR A 166 8.34 7.49 -15.95
C THR A 166 9.04 8.82 -15.58
N VAL A 167 10.39 8.84 -15.53
CA VAL A 167 11.14 10.10 -15.45
C VAL A 167 10.88 10.90 -16.73
N LEU A 168 10.18 12.02 -16.57
CA LEU A 168 9.88 12.99 -17.62
C LEU A 168 11.13 13.29 -18.48
N GLY A 169 11.11 12.85 -19.74
CA GLY A 169 11.63 13.65 -20.84
C GLY A 169 13.13 13.85 -20.97
N THR A 170 13.98 12.83 -20.79
CA THR A 170 15.30 12.82 -21.44
C THR A 170 15.53 11.51 -22.20
N ASN A 171 15.26 11.56 -23.51
CA ASN A 171 15.73 10.57 -24.48
C ASN A 171 17.25 10.38 -24.37
N TYR A 172 17.73 9.35 -23.69
CA TYR A 172 19.02 8.72 -23.95
C TYR A 172 18.90 7.28 -23.48
N GLN A 173 18.84 6.29 -24.37
CA GLN A 173 19.95 5.43 -24.81
C GLN A 173 19.37 4.48 -25.87
N LEU A 174 20.03 3.98 -26.91
CA LEU A 174 21.35 4.16 -27.49
C LEU A 174 21.21 3.44 -28.85
N ILE A 175 21.30 4.14 -29.98
CA ILE A 175 21.42 3.46 -31.27
C ILE A 175 22.83 2.86 -31.29
N LEU A 176 22.94 1.56 -31.01
CA LEU A 176 24.12 0.80 -31.37
C LEU A 176 24.10 0.65 -32.90
N GLU A 177 24.61 1.65 -33.61
CA GLU A 177 25.09 1.44 -34.97
C GLU A 177 26.27 0.46 -34.89
N LYS A 178 26.00 -0.80 -35.21
CA LYS A 178 27.06 -1.70 -35.67
C LYS A 178 27.58 -1.11 -36.97
N SER A 179 28.71 -0.41 -36.89
CA SER A 179 29.52 -0.13 -38.07
C SER A 179 29.94 -1.46 -38.71
N VAL A 180 29.86 -1.43 -40.03
CA VAL A 180 30.24 -2.43 -41.04
C VAL A 180 31.58 -3.09 -40.75
#